data_AF-A0A1R1MI99-F1
#
_entry.id   AF-A0A1R1MI99-F1
#
_cell.length_a   1.000
_cell.length_b   1.000
_cell.length_c   1.000
_cell.angle_alpha   90.00
_cell.angle_beta   90.00
_cell.angle_gamma   90.00
#
_symmetry.space_group_name_H-M   'P 1'
#
loop_
_entity.id
_entity.type
_entity.pdbx_description
1 polymer ?
#
loop_
_entity_poly.entity_id
_entity_poly.type
_entity_poly.pdbx_seq_one_letter_code
_entity_poly.pdbx_strand_id
1 'polypeptide(L)'
;MTTAVFAAKDPTRPPDHRVTVPNKVQAVNSFHVESIISGGGRKIAVINGQQVFEGGSVSGARVVKIERDAVTLSWPDLQTQTTLKKRISINQSLTKKWLKRDRN
;
A
#
# COMPACT_ATOMS: atom_id res chain seq x y z
N MET A 1 -18.60 -62.39 -16.91
CA MET A 1 -19.06 -61.60 -15.76
C MET A 1 -17.92 -60.69 -15.34
N THR A 2 -17.97 -59.39 -15.64
CA THR A 2 -17.01 -58.42 -15.07
C THR A 2 -17.69 -57.06 -14.99
N THR A 3 -18.22 -56.72 -13.83
CA THR A 3 -18.90 -55.45 -13.55
C THR A 3 -17.90 -54.48 -12.92
N ALA A 4 -17.64 -53.36 -13.60
CA ALA A 4 -16.83 -52.26 -13.08
C ALA A 4 -17.67 -51.41 -12.10
N VAL A 5 -17.16 -51.24 -10.88
CA VAL A 5 -17.80 -50.48 -9.80
C VAL A 5 -17.29 -49.04 -9.86
N PHE A 6 -18.15 -48.09 -10.26
CA PHE A 6 -17.83 -46.66 -10.24
C PHE A 6 -18.10 -46.10 -8.84
N ALA A 7 -17.04 -45.64 -8.18
CA ALA A 7 -17.09 -44.99 -6.88
C ALA A 7 -17.90 -43.68 -6.96
N ALA A 8 -18.88 -43.55 -6.07
CA ALA A 8 -19.66 -42.33 -5.89
C ALA A 8 -18.73 -41.20 -5.43
N LYS A 9 -18.63 -40.13 -6.23
CA LYS A 9 -17.95 -38.89 -5.86
C LYS A 9 -18.83 -38.19 -4.84
N ASP A 10 -18.42 -38.20 -3.58
CA ASP A 10 -19.08 -37.47 -2.50
C ASP A 10 -19.12 -35.96 -2.84
N PRO A 11 -20.33 -35.37 -3.03
CA PRO A 11 -20.49 -33.97 -3.39
C PRO A 11 -20.45 -33.01 -2.19
N THR A 12 -20.21 -33.47 -0.95
CA THR A 12 -20.14 -32.57 0.21
C THR A 12 -18.76 -31.93 0.39
N ARG A 13 -18.08 -31.58 -0.70
CA ARG A 13 -16.87 -30.77 -0.62
C ARG A 13 -17.30 -29.31 -0.42
N PRO A 14 -17.06 -28.70 0.75
CA PRO A 14 -17.38 -27.29 0.92
C PRO A 14 -16.55 -26.48 -0.09
N PRO A 15 -17.12 -25.44 -0.69
CA PRO A 15 -16.39 -24.59 -1.63
C PRO A 15 -15.15 -24.04 -0.92
N ASP A 16 -13.99 -24.18 -1.57
CA ASP A 16 -12.75 -23.51 -1.16
C ASP A 16 -13.09 -22.05 -0.86
N HIS A 17 -12.85 -21.63 0.38
CA HIS A 17 -12.91 -20.24 0.79
C HIS A 17 -11.86 -19.50 -0.02
N ARG A 18 -12.25 -19.05 -1.22
CA ARG A 18 -11.43 -18.22 -2.08
C ARG A 18 -11.32 -16.91 -1.34
N VAL A 19 -10.24 -16.77 -0.57
CA VAL A 19 -9.83 -15.50 0.02
C VAL A 19 -9.86 -14.51 -1.14
N THR A 20 -10.82 -13.60 -1.12
CA THR A 20 -10.89 -12.48 -2.05
C THR A 20 -9.57 -11.75 -1.86
N VAL A 21 -8.60 -12.04 -2.73
CA VAL A 21 -7.40 -11.24 -2.89
C VAL A 21 -7.94 -9.83 -3.12
N PRO A 22 -7.67 -8.88 -2.21
CA PRO A 22 -8.23 -7.55 -2.34
C PRO A 22 -7.88 -7.05 -3.73
N ASN A 23 -8.96 -6.73 -4.46
CA ASN A 23 -8.97 -6.16 -5.81
C ASN A 23 -7.73 -5.29 -5.96
N LYS A 24 -6.86 -5.60 -6.95
CA LYS A 24 -5.59 -4.90 -7.20
C LYS A 24 -5.83 -3.41 -7.01
N VAL A 25 -5.52 -2.90 -5.82
CA VAL A 25 -5.52 -1.47 -5.56
C VAL A 25 -4.37 -1.03 -6.43
N GLN A 26 -4.71 -0.43 -7.57
CA GLN A 26 -3.75 0.20 -8.45
C GLN A 26 -2.93 1.08 -7.53
N ALA A 27 -1.69 0.67 -7.27
CA ALA A 27 -0.82 1.37 -6.37
C ALA A 27 -0.80 2.80 -6.91
N VAL A 28 -1.44 3.70 -6.18
CA VAL A 28 -1.47 5.10 -6.58
C VAL A 28 -0.02 5.51 -6.40
N ASN A 29 0.74 5.51 -7.50
CA ASN A 29 2.19 5.71 -7.49
C ASN A 29 2.59 7.07 -6.89
N SER A 30 1.62 7.95 -6.69
CA SER A 30 1.75 9.24 -6.07
C SER A 30 1.11 9.21 -4.67
N PHE A 31 1.94 9.08 -3.66
CA PHE A 31 1.56 9.34 -2.28
C PHE A 31 1.93 10.78 -1.95
N HIS A 32 0.94 11.62 -1.63
CA HIS A 32 1.16 12.98 -1.17
C HIS A 32 0.71 13.11 0.28
N VAL A 33 1.62 13.56 1.14
CA VAL A 33 1.32 13.84 2.54
C VAL A 33 0.86 15.29 2.63
N GLU A 34 -0.41 15.49 2.97
CA GLU A 34 -1.00 16.83 3.07
C GLU A 34 -0.87 17.42 4.47
N SER A 35 -1.05 16.58 5.50
CA SER A 35 -1.02 17.01 6.89
C SER A 35 -0.52 15.90 7.80
N ILE A 36 0.16 16.28 8.87
CA ILE A 36 0.57 15.39 9.95
C ILE A 36 0.13 16.02 11.26
N ILE A 37 -0.73 15.32 11.98
CA ILE A 37 -1.24 15.72 13.29
C ILE A 37 -0.61 14.79 14.31
N SER A 38 0.16 15.37 15.24
CA SER A 38 0.70 14.65 16.38
C SER A 38 0.26 15.34 17.67
N GLY A 39 -0.43 14.62 18.55
CA GLY A 39 -1.01 15.19 19.77
C GLY A 39 -1.65 14.13 20.66
N GLY A 40 -1.61 14.35 21.98
CA GLY A 40 -2.27 13.46 22.96
C GLY A 40 -1.81 12.01 22.92
N GLY A 41 -0.56 11.74 22.53
CA GLY A 41 -0.01 10.39 22.37
C GLY A 41 -0.41 9.68 21.08
N ARG A 42 -1.15 10.33 20.18
CA ARG A 42 -1.58 9.78 18.89
C ARG A 42 -0.89 10.51 17.73
N LYS A 43 -0.64 9.76 16.66
CA LYS A 43 -0.13 10.30 15.41
C LYS A 43 -1.06 9.93 14.27
N ILE A 44 -1.46 10.94 13.51
CA ILE A 44 -2.39 10.85 12.39
C ILE A 44 -1.74 11.56 11.21
N ALA A 45 -1.76 10.95 10.04
CA ALA A 45 -1.36 11.61 8.81
C ALA A 45 -2.54 11.65 7.85
N VAL A 46 -2.61 12.69 7.02
CA VAL A 46 -3.54 12.79 5.90
C VAL A 46 -2.75 12.55 4.63
N ILE A 47 -3.03 11.43 3.96
CA ILE A 47 -2.36 11.03 2.72
C ILE A 47 -3.42 10.92 1.63
N ASN A 48 -3.27 11.67 0.54
CA ASN A 48 -4.24 11.74 -0.56
C ASN A 48 -5.68 12.01 -0.04
N GLY A 49 -5.85 12.96 0.88
CA GLY A 49 -7.12 13.25 1.55
C GLY A 49 -7.64 12.19 2.55
N GLN A 50 -6.95 11.06 2.72
CA GLN A 50 -7.35 10.00 3.66
C GLN A 50 -6.58 10.08 4.98
N GLN A 51 -7.31 10.06 6.10
CA GLN A 51 -6.71 9.97 7.43
C GLN A 51 -6.19 8.56 7.68
N VAL A 52 -4.93 8.46 8.08
CA VAL A 52 -4.23 7.20 8.34
C VAL A 52 -3.49 7.26 9.68
N PHE A 53 -3.35 6.09 10.29
CA PHE A 53 -2.65 5.90 11.57
C PHE A 53 -1.41 5.01 11.36
N GLU A 54 -0.50 5.00 12.34
CA GLU A 54 0.60 4.03 12.34
C GLU A 54 0.06 2.60 12.25
N GLY A 55 0.61 1.80 11.34
CA GLY A 55 0.15 0.45 11.06
C GLY A 55 -1.04 0.33 10.12
N GLY A 56 -1.75 1.44 9.83
CA GLY A 56 -2.84 1.51 8.87
C GLY A 56 -2.38 1.35 7.43
N SER A 57 -3.33 1.26 6.51
CA SER A 57 -3.06 1.10 5.07
C SER A 57 -3.80 2.15 4.25
N VAL A 58 -3.16 2.67 3.21
CA VAL A 58 -3.70 3.67 2.27
C VAL A 58 -3.23 3.36 0.86
N SER A 59 -4.16 3.32 -0.08
CA SER A 59 -3.88 3.09 -1.51
C SER A 59 -2.93 1.91 -1.79
N GLY A 60 -3.01 0.84 -1.01
CA GLY A 60 -2.16 -0.35 -1.14
C GLY A 60 -0.79 -0.28 -0.43
N ALA A 61 -0.45 0.85 0.21
CA ALA A 61 0.72 1.00 1.06
C ALA A 61 0.36 0.95 2.55
N ARG A 62 1.24 0.35 3.35
CA ARG A 62 1.16 0.30 4.79
C ARG A 62 1.97 1.43 5.42
N VAL A 63 1.40 2.11 6.39
CA VAL A 63 2.09 3.12 7.19
C VAL A 63 2.96 2.42 8.22
N VAL A 64 4.27 2.48 8.03
CA VAL A 64 5.24 1.88 8.95
C VAL A 64 5.47 2.80 10.16
N LYS A 65 5.56 4.11 9.91
CA LYS A 65 5.91 5.09 10.93
C LYS A 65 5.42 6.48 10.55
N ILE A 66 4.89 7.22 11.53
CA ILE A 66 4.54 8.63 11.37
C ILE A 66 5.53 9.44 12.23
N GLU A 67 6.27 10.33 11.58
CA GLU A 67 7.16 11.31 12.21
C GLU A 67 6.52 12.69 12.16
N ARG A 68 7.12 13.70 12.79
CA ARG A 68 6.54 15.05 12.84
C ARG A 68 6.45 15.71 11.45
N ASP A 69 7.42 15.42 10.60
CA ASP A 69 7.63 16.04 9.29
C ASP A 69 7.50 15.06 8.12
N ALA A 70 7.43 13.76 8.40
CA ALA A 70 7.42 12.74 7.36
C ALA A 70 6.63 11.49 7.74
N VAL A 71 6.20 10.76 6.72
CA VAL A 71 5.56 9.44 6.87
C VAL A 71 6.38 8.41 6.11
N THR A 72 6.65 7.26 6.75
CA THR A 72 7.27 6.12 6.11
C THR A 72 6.20 5.13 5.67
N LEU A 73 6.11 4.90 4.37
CA LEU A 73 5.21 3.94 3.76
C LEU A 73 5.97 2.72 3.25
N SER A 74 5.35 1.55 3.36
CA SER A 74 5.83 0.32 2.75
C SER A 74 4.75 -0.35 1.92
N TRP A 75 5.03 -0.68 0.66
CA TRP A 75 4.10 -1.44 -0.17
C TRP A 75 4.83 -2.57 -0.91
N PRO A 76 4.14 -3.69 -1.18
CA PRO A 76 4.68 -4.71 -2.06
C PRO A 76 4.71 -4.18 -3.50
N ASP A 77 5.89 -4.19 -4.12
CA ASP A 77 6.00 -3.94 -5.55
C ASP A 77 5.65 -5.22 -6.31
N LEU A 78 4.62 -5.14 -7.14
CA LEU A 78 4.12 -6.25 -7.92
C LEU A 78 5.07 -6.62 -9.07
N GLN A 79 6.00 -5.74 -9.47
CA GLN A 79 6.94 -5.99 -10.56
C GLN A 79 8.22 -6.68 -10.07
N THR A 80 8.76 -6.27 -8.91
CA THR A 80 10.03 -6.80 -8.39
C THR A 80 9.88 -7.77 -7.22
N GLN A 81 8.65 -8.18 -6.87
CA GLN A 81 8.34 -9.04 -5.72
C GLN A 81 8.99 -8.54 -4.39
N THR A 82 9.36 -7.26 -4.35
CA THR A 82 10.13 -6.63 -3.28
C THR A 82 9.25 -5.64 -2.53
N THR A 83 9.45 -5.47 -1.24
CA THR A 83 8.74 -4.44 -0.48
C THR A 83 9.45 -3.11 -0.63
N LEU A 84 8.83 -2.14 -1.30
CA LEU A 84 9.36 -0.79 -1.39
C LEU A 84 9.06 -0.05 -0.09
N LYS A 85 10.08 0.63 0.45
CA LYS A 85 9.96 1.52 1.60
C LYS A 85 10.31 2.92 1.14
N LYS A 86 9.39 3.88 1.33
CA LYS A 86 9.62 5.28 0.96
C LYS A 86 9.23 6.21 2.10
N ARG A 87 10.12 7.13 2.43
CA ARG A 87 9.86 8.26 3.33
C ARG A 87 9.36 9.43 2.51
N ILE A 88 8.19 9.96 2.86
CA ILE A 88 7.55 11.09 2.18
C ILE A 88 7.39 12.22 3.21
N SER A 89 7.98 13.37 2.93
CA SER A 89 7.89 14.55 3.79
C SER A 89 6.72 15.43 3.37
N ILE A 90 6.06 16.07 4.34
CA ILE A 90 4.91 16.97 4.11
C ILE A 90 5.30 18.21 3.27
N ASN A 91 6.55 18.65 3.34
CA ASN A 91 7.10 19.75 2.58
C ASN A 91 8.18 19.25 1.62
N GLN A 92 7.88 18.28 0.74
CA GLN A 92 8.71 18.14 -0.46
C GLN A 92 8.50 19.39 -1.31
N SER A 93 9.29 20.43 -1.01
CA SER A 93 9.47 21.51 -1.95
C SER A 93 9.89 20.85 -3.25
N LEU A 94 9.14 21.13 -4.30
CA LEU A 94 9.59 20.94 -5.66
C LEU A 94 10.84 21.79 -5.78
N THR A 95 12.00 21.28 -5.38
CA THR A 95 13.27 21.86 -5.73
C THR A 95 13.37 21.61 -7.23
N LYS A 96 12.67 22.47 -7.98
CA LYS A 96 12.96 22.73 -9.38
C LYS A 96 14.43 23.10 -9.34
N LYS A 97 15.25 22.10 -9.62
CA LYS A 97 16.67 22.25 -9.90
C LYS A 97 16.67 23.20 -11.08
N TRP A 98 16.81 24.50 -10.80
CA TRP A 98 17.02 25.50 -11.82
C TRP A 98 18.29 25.06 -12.52
N LEU A 99 18.10 24.38 -13.64
CA LEU A 99 19.15 24.10 -14.58
C LEU A 99 19.52 25.46 -15.14
N LYS A 100 20.46 26.13 -14.46
CA LYS A 100 21.15 27.29 -15.03
C LYS A 100 21.81 26.78 -16.30
N ARG A 101 21.13 26.97 -17.42
CA ARG A 101 21.74 26.92 -18.74
C ARG A 101 22.48 28.23 -18.87
N ASP A 102 23.68 28.27 -18.29
CA ASP A 102 24.65 29.33 -18.51
C ASP A 102 25.15 29.19 -19.96
N ARG A 103 25.06 30.31 -20.71
CA ARG A 103 25.76 30.65 -21.98
C ARG A 103 25.64 29.72 -23.21
N ASN A 104 25.22 30.30 -24.34
CA ASN A 104 26.11 31.08 -25.23
C ASN A 104 25.29 32.03 -26.11
#